data_AF-A0A1Z8TTG7-F1
#
_entry.id   AF-A0A1Z8TTG7-F1
#
_cell.length_a   1.000
_cell.length_b   1.000
_cell.length_c   1.000
_cell.angle_alpha   90.00
_cell.angle_beta   90.00
_cell.angle_gamma   90.00
#
_symmetry.space_group_name_H-M   'P 1'
#
loop_
_entity.id
_entity.type
_entity.pdbx_description
1 polymer ?
#
loop_
_entity_poly.entity_id
_entity_poly.type
_entity_poly.pdbx_seq_one_letter_code
_entity_poly.pdbx_strand_id
1 'polypeptide(L)'
;MRENDDDAGHMSTRSFEHCIEQVVRFHFPNDRNFHYTHWNARCHTIEPLWVRASVLEFVQSFQSSMRGMILVSGIRETLSSGRRWTARKEREYQELRAYIEDLVVRNARKDQDLSVLFF
;
A
#
# COMPACT_ATOMS: atom_id res chain seq x y z
N MET A 1 15.52 -14.67 33.93
CA MET A 1 15.12 -15.15 32.60
C MET A 1 13.94 -14.31 32.13
N ARG A 2 14.18 -13.37 31.21
CA ARG A 2 13.15 -12.79 30.34
C ARG A 2 13.65 -13.05 28.93
N GLU A 3 13.45 -14.27 28.45
CA GLU A 3 13.59 -14.65 27.05
C GLU A 3 12.22 -14.50 26.41
N ASN A 4 11.86 -13.30 25.95
CA ASN A 4 10.64 -13.13 25.15
C ASN A 4 10.68 -11.93 24.18
N ASP A 5 11.85 -11.30 23.97
CA ASP A 5 11.93 -10.08 23.14
C ASP A 5 12.67 -10.24 21.80
N ASP A 6 13.13 -11.45 21.43
CA ASP A 6 14.02 -11.62 20.26
C ASP A 6 13.60 -12.73 19.27
N ASP A 7 12.30 -12.87 18.96
CA ASP A 7 11.90 -13.65 17.77
C ASP A 7 10.69 -13.04 17.02
N ALA A 8 11.00 -12.18 16.05
CA ALA A 8 10.43 -12.14 14.69
C ALA A 8 8.94 -12.45 14.44
N GLY A 9 8.02 -11.97 15.27
CA GLY A 9 6.57 -12.12 15.08
C GLY A 9 5.96 -11.22 13.99
N HIS A 10 6.57 -11.08 12.81
CA HIS A 10 5.87 -10.46 11.69
C HIS A 10 4.76 -11.40 11.23
N MET A 11 3.51 -10.92 11.30
CA MET A 11 2.36 -11.62 10.76
C MET A 11 2.65 -12.07 9.32
N SER A 12 2.28 -13.32 9.00
CA SER A 12 2.45 -13.85 7.65
C SER A 12 1.76 -12.95 6.65
N THR A 13 2.29 -12.81 5.43
CA THR A 13 1.67 -11.99 4.38
C THR A 13 0.20 -12.38 4.21
N ARG A 14 -0.12 -13.67 4.16
CA ARG A 14 -1.50 -14.15 3.99
C ARG A 14 -2.44 -13.71 5.11
N SER A 15 -1.98 -13.77 6.36
CA SER A 15 -2.77 -13.29 7.51
C SER A 15 -2.94 -11.78 7.48
N PHE A 16 -1.92 -11.04 7.04
CA PHE A 16 -1.97 -9.59 6.90
C PHE A 16 -2.94 -9.16 5.79
N GLU A 17 -2.87 -9.78 4.61
CA GLU A 17 -3.84 -9.58 3.52
C GLU A 17 -5.28 -9.80 4.03
N HIS A 18 -5.51 -10.88 4.78
CA HIS A 18 -6.81 -11.16 5.36
C HIS A 18 -7.27 -10.07 6.34
N CYS A 19 -6.38 -9.54 7.18
CA CYS A 19 -6.69 -8.41 8.06
C CYS A 19 -7.07 -7.15 7.27
N ILE A 20 -6.37 -6.87 6.17
CA ILE A 20 -6.68 -5.74 5.29
C ILE A 20 -8.08 -5.90 4.68
N GLU A 21 -8.42 -7.09 4.17
CA GLU A 21 -9.76 -7.38 3.67
C GLU A 21 -10.83 -7.13 4.74
N GLN A 22 -10.60 -7.55 5.99
CA GLN A 22 -11.54 -7.32 7.09
C GLN A 22 -11.71 -5.83 7.38
N VAL A 23 -10.61 -5.07 7.50
CA VAL A 23 -10.64 -3.62 7.77
C VAL A 23 -11.45 -2.89 6.70
N VAL A 24 -11.21 -3.19 5.43
CA VAL A 24 -11.97 -2.58 4.33
C VAL A 24 -13.46 -2.94 4.43
N ARG A 25 -13.78 -4.21 4.68
CA ARG A 25 -15.18 -4.66 4.84
C ARG A 25 -15.88 -3.97 6.02
N PHE A 26 -15.18 -3.71 7.12
CA PHE A 26 -15.75 -3.02 8.28
C PHE A 26 -15.92 -1.52 8.08
N HIS A 27 -15.01 -0.86 7.36
CA HIS A 27 -15.08 0.58 7.11
C HIS A 27 -16.06 0.95 5.98
N PHE A 28 -16.25 0.06 4.98
CA PHE A 28 -17.12 0.30 3.83
C PHE A 28 -18.18 -0.80 3.64
N PRO A 29 -18.99 -1.13 4.67
CA PRO A 29 -19.86 -2.32 4.65
C PRO A 29 -21.01 -2.25 3.62
N ASN A 30 -21.40 -1.04 3.19
CA ASN A 30 -22.56 -0.81 2.32
C ASN A 30 -22.21 -0.20 0.96
N ASP A 31 -20.93 0.05 0.68
CA ASP A 31 -20.52 0.76 -0.53
C ASP A 31 -20.20 -0.27 -1.63
N ARG A 32 -21.24 -0.81 -2.28
CA ARG A 32 -21.10 -1.85 -3.33
C ARG A 32 -20.27 -1.42 -4.54
N ASN A 33 -20.07 -0.11 -4.71
CA ASN A 33 -19.27 0.48 -5.77
C ASN A 33 -17.87 0.92 -5.29
N PHE A 34 -17.51 0.60 -4.04
CA PHE A 34 -16.19 0.87 -3.50
C PHE A 34 -15.26 -0.28 -3.86
N HIS A 35 -14.42 -0.05 -4.86
CA HIS A 35 -13.34 -0.95 -5.20
C HIS A 35 -12.09 -0.56 -4.42
N TYR A 36 -11.27 -1.54 -4.07
CA TYR A 36 -9.95 -1.30 -3.50
C TYR A 36 -8.94 -2.29 -4.08
N THR A 37 -7.67 -1.90 -4.05
CA THR A 37 -6.57 -2.85 -4.21
C THR A 37 -5.62 -2.70 -3.04
N HIS A 38 -4.82 -3.74 -2.81
CA HIS A 38 -3.75 -3.70 -1.84
C HIS A 38 -2.43 -4.01 -2.51
N TRP A 39 -1.48 -3.07 -2.42
CA TRP A 39 -0.12 -3.24 -2.86
C TRP A 39 0.80 -3.36 -1.64
N ASN A 40 1.38 -4.55 -1.48
CA ASN A 40 2.25 -4.90 -0.37
C ASN A 40 3.71 -4.93 -0.82
N ALA A 41 4.51 -3.96 -0.38
CA ALA A 41 5.93 -3.83 -0.72
C ALA A 41 6.80 -4.97 -0.15
N ARG A 42 6.27 -5.80 0.76
CA ARG A 42 7.00 -7.00 1.23
C ARG A 42 6.98 -8.14 0.21
N CYS A 43 6.05 -8.10 -0.73
CA CYS A 43 5.85 -9.12 -1.76
C CYS A 43 6.19 -8.64 -3.17
N HIS A 44 6.36 -7.33 -3.33
CA HIS A 44 6.65 -6.69 -4.61
C HIS A 44 7.97 -5.91 -4.52
N THR A 45 8.68 -5.83 -5.64
CA THR A 45 9.87 -4.98 -5.74
C THR A 45 9.45 -3.51 -5.69
N ILE A 46 10.13 -2.71 -4.86
CA ILE A 46 9.90 -1.27 -4.74
C ILE A 46 10.63 -0.43 -5.81
N GLU A 47 11.19 -1.09 -6.83
CA GLU A 47 11.82 -0.39 -7.94
C GLU A 47 10.79 0.46 -8.70
N PRO A 48 11.14 1.68 -9.13
CA PRO A 48 10.16 2.63 -9.68
C PRO A 48 9.31 2.09 -10.83
N LEU A 49 9.88 1.24 -11.69
CA LEU A 49 9.17 0.65 -12.84
C LEU A 49 8.03 -0.28 -12.40
N TRP A 50 8.29 -1.12 -11.38
CA TRP A 50 7.31 -2.06 -10.86
C TRP A 50 6.22 -1.35 -10.06
N VAL A 51 6.61 -0.37 -9.23
CA VAL A 51 5.66 0.52 -8.55
C VAL A 51 4.74 1.19 -9.56
N ARG A 52 5.30 1.74 -10.64
CA ARG A 52 4.52 2.37 -11.71
C ARG A 52 3.55 1.40 -12.36
N ALA A 53 4.00 0.20 -12.71
CA ALA A 53 3.15 -0.81 -13.34
C ALA A 53 1.96 -1.16 -12.44
N SER A 54 2.19 -1.43 -11.15
CA SER A 54 1.13 -1.76 -10.19
C SER A 54 0.14 -0.62 -9.97
N VAL A 55 0.62 0.63 -9.87
CA VAL A 55 -0.27 1.80 -9.72
C VAL A 55 -1.11 2.03 -10.98
N LEU A 56 -0.53 1.88 -12.17
CA LEU A 56 -1.29 2.04 -13.41
C LEU A 56 -2.32 0.94 -13.61
N GLU A 57 -1.99 -0.31 -13.29
CA GLU A 57 -2.92 -1.43 -13.31
C GLU A 57 -4.11 -1.16 -12.37
N PHE A 58 -3.84 -0.65 -11.17
CA PHE A 58 -4.89 -0.18 -10.27
C PHE A 58 -5.74 0.89 -10.94
N VAL A 59 -5.18 2.02 -11.38
CA VAL A 59 -6.01 3.12 -11.91
C VAL A 59 -6.87 2.64 -13.08
N GLN A 60 -6.36 1.71 -13.91
CA GLN A 60 -7.11 1.09 -15.00
C GLN A 60 -8.23 0.16 -14.51
N SER A 61 -8.05 -0.58 -13.42
CA SER A 61 -9.10 -1.44 -12.87
C SER A 61 -10.33 -0.65 -12.38
N PHE A 62 -10.20 0.66 -12.17
CA PHE A 62 -11.26 1.55 -11.72
C PHE A 62 -12.00 2.27 -12.85
N GLN A 63 -11.77 1.93 -14.12
CA GLN A 63 -12.40 2.63 -15.24
C GLN A 63 -13.94 2.63 -15.21
N SER A 64 -14.55 1.65 -14.55
CA SER A 64 -16.01 1.54 -14.35
C SER A 64 -16.52 2.14 -13.03
N SER A 65 -15.63 2.64 -12.16
CA SER A 65 -15.98 3.14 -10.83
C SER A 65 -15.50 4.56 -10.59
N MET A 66 -16.36 5.34 -9.95
CA MET A 66 -16.07 6.74 -9.64
C MET A 66 -15.32 6.91 -8.30
N ARG A 67 -15.28 5.87 -7.45
CA ARG A 67 -14.67 5.92 -6.12
C ARG A 67 -13.79 4.71 -5.88
N GLY A 68 -12.66 4.90 -5.19
CA GLY A 68 -11.72 3.82 -4.98
C GLY A 68 -10.59 4.10 -4.01
N MET A 69 -9.89 3.04 -3.61
CA MET A 69 -8.75 3.15 -2.69
C MET A 69 -7.59 2.21 -3.06
N ILE A 70 -6.38 2.76 -3.09
CA ILE A 70 -5.16 1.96 -3.00
C ILE A 70 -4.73 1.89 -1.54
N LEU A 71 -4.58 0.68 -1.07
CA LEU A 71 -3.94 0.39 0.19
C LEU A 71 -2.48 0.05 -0.10
N VAL A 72 -1.54 0.76 0.52
CA VAL A 72 -0.10 0.61 0.31
C VAL A 72 0.57 0.24 1.62
N SER A 73 1.20 -0.92 1.67
CA SER A 73 1.79 -1.44 2.90
C SER A 73 3.23 -1.90 2.74
N GLY A 74 3.92 -2.03 3.86
CA GLY A 74 5.20 -2.74 3.90
C GLY A 74 6.41 -1.95 3.40
N ILE A 75 6.23 -0.69 2.99
CA ILE A 75 7.33 0.11 2.42
C ILE A 75 8.45 0.29 3.45
N ARG A 76 8.07 0.63 4.69
CA ARG A 76 9.03 0.88 5.77
C ARG A 76 9.82 -0.39 6.10
N GLU A 77 9.15 -1.53 6.15
CA GLU A 77 9.71 -2.85 6.36
C GLU A 77 10.70 -3.18 5.25
N THR A 78 10.31 -3.01 3.98
CA THR A 78 11.17 -3.29 2.83
C THR A 78 12.39 -2.36 2.77
N LEU A 79 12.22 -1.05 2.99
CA LEU A 79 13.35 -0.10 3.06
C LEU A 79 14.26 -0.34 4.26
N SER A 80 13.70 -0.76 5.38
CA SER A 80 14.48 -1.04 6.57
C SER A 80 15.30 -2.33 6.41
N SER A 81 14.72 -3.38 5.82
CA SER A 81 15.34 -4.70 5.59
C SER A 81 16.11 -5.21 6.83
N GLY A 82 15.51 -5.08 8.02
CA GLY A 82 16.14 -5.47 9.29
C GLY A 82 17.25 -4.54 9.79
N ARG A 83 17.55 -3.44 9.08
CA ARG A 83 18.53 -2.42 9.49
C ARG A 83 17.82 -1.21 10.10
N ARG A 84 18.54 -0.47 10.96
CA ARG A 84 18.06 0.77 11.60
C ARG A 84 17.44 1.75 10.60
N TRP A 85 16.36 2.40 11.04
CA TRP A 85 15.73 3.51 10.33
C TRP A 85 16.63 4.75 10.39
N THR A 86 16.94 5.33 9.22
CA THR A 86 17.83 6.51 9.12
C THR A 86 17.10 7.65 8.43
N ALA A 87 17.58 8.89 8.58
CA ALA A 87 17.03 10.04 7.87
C ALA A 87 17.04 9.87 6.34
N ARG A 88 18.03 9.14 5.81
CA ARG A 88 18.07 8.76 4.39
C ARG A 88 16.89 7.86 4.01
N LYS A 89 16.61 6.82 4.80
CA LYS A 89 15.46 5.92 4.57
C LYS A 89 14.12 6.63 4.73
N GLU A 90 14.03 7.56 5.67
CA GLU A 90 12.85 8.43 5.80
C GLU A 90 12.63 9.23 4.52
N ARG A 91 13.69 9.82 3.96
CA ARG A 91 13.59 10.53 2.68
C ARG A 91 13.14 9.60 1.54
N GLU A 92 13.78 8.45 1.39
CA GLU A 92 13.42 7.45 0.37
C GLU A 92 11.96 6.99 0.51
N TYR A 93 11.47 6.82 1.74
CA TYR A 93 10.07 6.52 2.03
C TYR A 93 9.12 7.63 1.58
N GLN A 94 9.40 8.88 1.93
CA GLN A 94 8.57 10.02 1.55
C GLN A 94 8.59 10.25 0.03
N GLU A 95 9.75 10.09 -0.62
CA GLU A 95 9.89 10.18 -2.08
C GLU A 95 9.04 9.12 -2.79
N LEU A 96 9.06 7.86 -2.30
CA LEU A 96 8.25 6.79 -2.86
C LEU A 96 6.74 7.03 -2.65
N ARG A 97 6.34 7.54 -1.48
CA ARG A 97 4.94 7.92 -1.22
C ARG A 97 4.46 9.00 -2.19
N ALA A 98 5.22 10.09 -2.30
CA ALA A 98 4.90 11.18 -3.21
C ALA A 98 4.86 10.70 -4.67
N TYR A 99 5.76 9.78 -5.06
CA TYR A 99 5.75 9.18 -6.39
C TYR A 99 4.46 8.38 -6.66
N ILE A 100 4.00 7.57 -5.70
CA ILE A 100 2.75 6.81 -5.82
C ILE A 100 1.55 7.75 -5.91
N GLU A 101 1.47 8.75 -5.02
CA GLU A 101 0.39 9.75 -5.01
C GLU A 101 0.32 10.50 -6.34
N ASP A 102 1.46 10.97 -6.85
CA ASP A 102 1.57 11.67 -8.14
C ASP A 102 1.16 10.78 -9.31
N LEU A 103 1.54 9.50 -9.31
CA LEU A 103 1.09 8.54 -10.31
C LEU A 103 -0.43 8.35 -10.29
N VAL A 104 -1.05 8.24 -9.12
CA VAL A 104 -2.51 8.10 -9.02
C VAL A 104 -3.20 9.36 -9.56
N VAL A 105 -2.80 10.54 -9.10
CA VAL A 105 -3.41 11.81 -9.50
C VAL A 105 -3.29 12.05 -11.01
N ARG A 106 -2.13 11.76 -11.61
CA ARG A 106 -1.91 11.97 -13.05
C ARG A 106 -2.72 11.06 -13.95
N ASN A 107 -3.09 9.87 -13.46
CA ASN A 107 -3.76 8.85 -14.27
C ASN A 107 -5.25 8.72 -13.93
N ALA A 108 -5.71 9.29 -12.80
CA ALA A 108 -7.11 9.36 -12.45
C ALA A 108 -7.90 10.24 -13.44
N ARG A 109 -9.15 9.88 -13.69
CA ARG A 109 -10.11 10.72 -14.43
C ARG A 109 -10.53 11.91 -13.56
N LYS A 110 -10.93 13.02 -14.18
CA LYS A 110 -11.31 14.28 -13.47
C LYS A 110 -12.42 14.10 -12.44
N ASP A 111 -13.27 13.11 -12.67
CA ASP A 111 -14.50 12.78 -11.96
C ASP A 111 -14.32 11.54 -11.06
N GLN A 112 -13.10 10.99 -10.98
CA GLN A 112 -12.76 9.90 -10.07
C GLN A 112 -12.24 10.43 -8.72
N ASP A 113 -12.79 9.86 -7.64
CA ASP A 113 -12.39 10.06 -6.25
C ASP A 113 -11.57 8.84 -5.80
N LEU A 114 -10.26 8.88 -6.06
CA LEU A 114 -9.31 7.83 -5.68
C LEU A 114 -8.50 8.28 -4.47
N SER A 115 -8.47 7.44 -3.44
CA SER A 115 -7.66 7.64 -2.24
C SER A 115 -6.45 6.70 -2.22
N VAL A 116 -5.35 7.15 -1.63
CA VAL A 116 -4.17 6.32 -1.35
C VAL A 116 -3.94 6.33 0.16
N LEU A 117 -3.85 5.16 0.77
CA LEU A 117 -3.59 5.00 2.20
C LEU A 117 -2.29 4.21 2.42
N PHE A 118 -1.39 4.76 3.21
CA PHE A 118 -0.10 4.16 3.55
C PHE A 118 -0.09 3.64 4.99
N PHE A 119 0.37 2.42 5.21
CA PHE A 119 0.45 1.80 6.53
C PHE A 119 1.65 0.84 6.67
#